data_AF-A0A3N6AVS1-F1
#
_entry.id   AF-A0A3N6AVS1-F1
#
_cell.length_a   1.000
_cell.length_b   1.000
_cell.length_c   1.000
_cell.angle_alpha   90.00
_cell.angle_beta   90.00
_cell.angle_gamma   90.00
#
_symmetry.space_group_name_H-M   'P 1'
#
loop_
_entity.id
_entity.type
_entity.pdbx_description
1 polymer ?
#
loop_
_entity_poly.entity_id
_entity_poly.type
_entity_poly.pdbx_seq_one_letter_code
_entity_poly.pdbx_strand_id
1 'polypeptide(L)' 'MKFGRFDLHLISDGNFWLDGGAMFGVVPKILWEKKTTPDERNRIRLGLNSLLVRTGSHNVLIDTGCGEKY' A
#
# COMPACT_ATOMS: atom_id res chain seq x y z
N MET A 1 7.15 -9.93 -11.07
CA MET A 1 6.78 -9.30 -12.37
C MET A 1 8.05 -8.90 -13.09
N LYS A 2 8.12 -9.00 -14.42
CA LYS A 2 9.24 -8.45 -15.20
C LYS A 2 8.89 -7.08 -15.76
N PHE A 3 9.84 -6.15 -15.71
CA PHE A 3 9.75 -4.86 -16.38
C PHE A 3 11.06 -4.59 -17.14
N GLY A 4 11.04 -4.84 -18.45
CA GLY A 4 12.26 -4.90 -19.26
C GLY A 4 13.24 -5.92 -18.67
N ARG A 5 14.47 -5.48 -18.39
CA ARG A 5 15.51 -6.33 -17.75
C ARG A 5 15.36 -6.49 -16.23
N PHE A 6 14.41 -5.78 -15.61
CA PHE A 6 14.26 -5.77 -14.17
C PHE A 6 13.28 -6.84 -13.68
N ASP A 7 13.63 -7.45 -12.56
CA ASP A 7 12.76 -8.37 -11.83
C ASP A 7 12.19 -7.68 -10.60
N LEU A 8 10.86 -7.52 -10.60
CA LEU A 8 10.10 -6.77 -9.61
C LEU A 8 9.34 -7.72 -8.69
N HIS A 9 9.55 -7.56 -7.38
CA HIS A 9 8.87 -8.34 -6.35
C HIS A 9 8.17 -7.39 -5.37
N LEU A 10 6.86 -7.55 -5.21
CA LEU A 10 6.14 -6.90 -4.12
C LEU A 10 6.36 -7.72 -2.85
N ILE A 11 6.79 -7.05 -1.79
CA ILE A 11 6.98 -7.64 -0.46
C ILE A 11 5.95 -6.98 0.45
N SER A 12 5.07 -7.79 1.04
CA SER A 12 4.06 -7.28 1.97
C SER A 12 4.65 -7.19 3.39
N ASP A 13 4.48 -6.04 4.01
CA ASP A 13 4.67 -5.80 5.46
C ASP A 13 3.32 -5.84 6.20
N GLY A 14 2.32 -6.50 5.61
CA GLY A 14 0.99 -6.64 6.18
C GLY A 14 0.02 -5.53 5.76
N ASN A 15 -0.95 -5.26 6.64
CA ASN A 15 -2.02 -4.31 6.39
C ASN A 15 -2.29 -3.48 7.65
N PHE A 16 -2.77 -2.27 7.46
CA PHE A 16 -3.18 -1.38 8.53
C PHE A 16 -4.48 -0.66 8.17
N TRP A 17 -5.09 -0.03 9.17
CA TRP A 17 -6.38 0.63 9.05
C TRP A 17 -6.22 2.12 9.32
N LEU A 18 -6.68 2.96 8.38
CA LEU A 18 -6.72 4.41 8.54
C LEU A 18 -8.12 4.94 8.25
N ASP A 19 -8.45 6.10 8.81
CA ASP A 19 -9.71 6.80 8.49
C ASP A 19 -9.81 7.04 6.97
N GLY A 20 -10.91 6.59 6.38
CA GLY A 20 -11.14 6.71 4.94
C GLY A 20 -11.29 8.17 4.51
N GLY A 21 -11.90 9.01 5.34
CA GLY A 21 -12.02 10.44 5.06
C GLY A 21 -10.66 11.13 4.95
N ALA A 22 -9.73 10.82 5.86
CA ALA A 22 -8.37 11.33 5.82
C ALA A 22 -7.61 10.88 4.56
N MET A 23 -7.82 9.63 4.11
CA MET A 23 -7.15 9.10 2.91
C MET A 23 -7.70 9.66 1.59
N PHE A 24 -9.01 9.93 1.53
CA PHE A 24 -9.68 10.44 0.34
C PHE A 24 -9.87 11.97 0.34
N GLY A 25 -9.51 12.64 1.43
CA GLY A 25 -9.51 14.10 1.56
C GLY A 25 -10.88 14.73 1.26
N VAL A 26 -10.93 15.59 0.25
CA VAL A 26 -12.15 16.32 -0.13
C VAL A 26 -13.18 15.45 -0.85
N VAL A 27 -12.85 14.22 -1.23
CA VAL A 27 -13.77 13.35 -1.96
C VAL A 27 -14.89 12.88 -1.02
N PRO A 28 -16.18 13.10 -1.35
CA PRO A 28 -17.28 12.66 -0.50
C PRO A 28 -17.32 11.14 -0.31
N LYS A 29 -17.67 10.71 0.92
CA LYS A 29 -17.78 9.30 1.29
C LYS A 29 -18.62 8.47 0.33
N ILE A 30 -19.78 8.98 -0.07
CA ILE A 30 -20.68 8.33 -1.03
C ILE A 30 -20.06 8.00 -2.39
N LEU A 31 -18.92 8.62 -2.74
CA LEU A 31 -18.18 8.34 -3.97
C LEU A 31 -17.08 7.31 -3.72
N TRP A 32 -16.25 7.50 -2.70
CA TRP A 32 -15.10 6.62 -2.46
C TRP A 32 -15.48 5.28 -1.82
N GLU A 33 -16.54 5.22 -1.01
CA GLU A 33 -16.94 3.98 -0.33
C GLU A 33 -17.40 2.88 -1.31
N LYS A 34 -17.78 3.29 -2.53
CA LYS A 34 -18.09 2.38 -3.65
C LYS A 34 -16.86 1.61 -4.16
N LYS A 35 -15.65 2.11 -3.89
CA LYS A 35 -14.38 1.51 -4.33
C LYS A 35 -13.61 0.88 -3.18
N THR A 36 -13.80 1.37 -1.97
CA THR A 36 -13.14 0.86 -0.78
C THR A 36 -14.12 0.87 0.38
N THR A 37 -14.66 -0.30 0.71
CA THR A 37 -15.64 -0.46 1.79
C THR A 37 -14.98 -0.15 3.14
N PRO A 38 -15.43 0.88 3.86
CA PRO A 38 -14.92 1.16 5.20
C PRO A 38 -15.54 0.21 6.23
N ASP A 39 -14.86 0.06 7.37
CA ASP A 39 -15.42 -0.60 8.54
C ASP A 39 -16.40 0.32 9.32
N GLU A 40 -16.96 -0.20 10.41
CA GLU A 40 -17.90 0.53 11.29
C GLU A 40 -17.29 1.80 11.91
N ARG A 41 -15.95 1.90 11.97
CA ARG A 41 -15.22 3.06 12.48
C ARG A 41 -14.78 4.01 11.36
N ASN A 42 -15.36 3.88 10.16
CA ASN A 42 -15.00 4.65 8.96
C ASN A 42 -13.56 4.42 8.46
N ARG A 43 -12.91 3.32 8.84
CA ARG A 43 -11.54 3.03 8.42
C ARG A 43 -11.50 2.16 7.19
N ILE A 44 -10.49 2.36 6.36
CA ILE A 44 -10.19 1.53 5.20
C ILE A 44 -8.93 0.71 5.44
N ARG A 45 -8.90 -0.51 4.89
CA ARG A 45 -7.74 -1.39 4.95
C ARG A 45 -6.75 -1.01 3.86
N LEU A 46 -5.53 -0.70 4.25
CA LEU A 46 -4.42 -0.34 3.36
C LEU A 46 -3.31 -1.39 3.46
N GLY A 47 -2.73 -1.74 2.32
CA GLY A 47 -1.59 -2.67 2.27
C GLY A 47 -0.27 -1.92 2.41
N LEU A 48 0.60 -2.40 3.30
CA LEU A 48 1.99 -1.97 3.39
C LEU A 48 2.80 -2.84 2.44
N ASN A 49 3.27 -2.27 1.33
CA ASN A 49 4.02 -3.00 0.32
C ASN A 49 5.31 -2.28 0.01
N SER A 50 6.43 -2.98 0.13
CA SER A 50 7.72 -2.56 -0.42
C SER A 50 7.92 -3.18 -1.80
N LEU A 51 8.69 -2.50 -2.65
CA LEU A 51 9.06 -3.01 -3.97
C LEU A 51 10.55 -3.36 -3.99
N LEU A 52 10.86 -4.64 -4.15
CA LEU A 52 12.22 -5.10 -4.44
C LEU A 52 12.44 -5.13 -5.95
N VAL A 53 13.39 -4.33 -6.41
CA VAL A 53 13.84 -4.26 -7.79
C VAL A 53 15.20 -4.95 -7.90
N ARG A 54 15.26 -6.07 -8.63
CA ARG A 54 16.52 -6.72 -8.97
C ARG A 54 16.93 -6.31 -10.39
N THR A 55 18.10 -5.68 -10.50
CA THR A 55 18.62 -5.15 -11.77
C THR A 55 19.60 -6.10 -12.47
N GLY A 56 19.98 -7.18 -11.80
CA GLY A 56 21.04 -8.10 -12.21
C GLY A 56 22.37 -7.83 -11.50
N SER A 57 22.71 -6.55 -11.27
CA SER A 57 23.91 -6.16 -10.52
C SER A 57 23.62 -5.64 -9.12
N HIS A 58 22.41 -5.13 -8.89
CA HIS A 58 22.00 -4.56 -7.61
C HIS A 58 20.59 -5.01 -7.22
N ASN A 59 20.37 -5.08 -5.91
CA ASN A 59 19.06 -5.19 -5.30
C ASN A 59 18.71 -3.83 -4.70
N VAL A 60 17.63 -3.21 -5.19
CA VAL A 60 17.13 -1.92 -4.70
C VAL A 60 15.79 -2.15 -4.03
N LEU A 61 15.65 -1.71 -2.78
CA LEU A 61 14.39 -1.76 -2.04
C LEU A 61 13.77 -0.36 -1.99
N ILE A 62 12.52 -0.25 -2.41
CA ILE A 62 11.72 0.97 -2.29
C ILE A 62 10.73 0.75 -1.13
N ASP A 63 10.79 1.68 -0.17
CA ASP A 63 10.13 1.62 1.14
C ASP A 63 10.52 0.42 2.00
N THR A 64 10.38 0.55 3.32
CA THR A 64 10.77 -0.50 4.28
C THR A 64 9.64 -0.90 5.22
N GLY A 65 8.40 -0.63 4.81
CA GLY A 65 7.24 -0.85 5.66
C GLY A 65 7.29 -0.05 6.96
N CYS A 66 6.53 -0.51 7.96
CA CYS A 66 6.49 0.07 9.30
C CYS A 66 7.11 -0.86 10.35
N GLY A 67 7.32 -2.14 10.04
CA GLY A 67 7.84 -3.13 10.98
C GLY A 67 6.93 -3.25 12.21
N GLU A 68 7.49 -3.16 13.41
CA GLU A 68 6.73 -3.19 14.68
C GLU A 68 6.29 -1.80 15.16
N LYS A 69 6.54 -0.75 14.38
CA LYS A 69 5.98 0.56 14.70
C LYS A 69 4.51 0.51 14.30
N TYR A 70 3.64 0.78 15.29
CA TYR A 70 2.16 0.83 15.22
C TYR A 70 1.44 -0.50 15.45
#